data_AF-A0A973D2F7-F1
#
_entry.id   AF-A0A973D2F7-F1
#
_cell.length_a   1.000
_cell.length_b   1.000
_cell.length_c   1.000
_cell.angle_alpha   90.00
_cell.angle_beta   90.00
_cell.angle_gamma   90.00
#
_symmetry.space_group_name_H-M   'P 1'
#
loop_
_entity.id
_entity.type
_entity.pdbx_description
1 polymer ?
#
loop_
_entity_poly.entity_id
_entity_poly.type
_entity_poly.pdbx_seq_one_letter_code
_entity_poly.pdbx_strand_id
1 'polypeptide(L)'
;MANWFQQLFLTSLIISYGMSLSISSSADDGDVAINPIIVVEPDNQQREAYEAQIDSEFFEVGAYAGILAIEDFGSSAVTGLKASFHATEDFFLQANMGHAKAKESTAEYYFGDNEISIIKDRDYNYYNLLVGYNLFPGETFVTQKLTFNSAFYLIAGAGNTGFADDNHFTLTFGSGYRIIL
;
A
#
# COMPACT_ATOMS: atom_id res chain seq x y z
N MET A 1 5.48 -11.99 -19.64
CA MET A 1 4.56 -13.15 -19.69
C MET A 1 3.29 -12.85 -18.89
N ALA A 2 2.44 -11.93 -19.37
CA ALA A 2 1.25 -11.48 -18.63
C ALA A 2 -0.02 -11.33 -19.50
N ASN A 3 0.00 -11.81 -20.75
CA ASN A 3 -1.06 -11.49 -21.72
C ASN A 3 -2.14 -12.58 -21.86
N TRP A 4 -1.96 -13.75 -21.22
CA TRP A 4 -2.90 -14.87 -21.39
C TRP A 4 -4.13 -14.73 -20.47
N PHE A 5 -3.97 -14.19 -19.26
CA PHE A 5 -5.09 -14.07 -18.31
C PHE A 5 -6.15 -13.06 -18.77
N GLN A 6 -5.74 -12.00 -19.46
CA GLN A 6 -6.66 -11.01 -20.04
C GLN A 6 -7.42 -11.54 -21.27
N GLN A 7 -6.80 -12.42 -22.06
CA GLN A 7 -7.44 -13.04 -23.22
C GLN A 7 -8.57 -14.00 -22.81
N LEU A 8 -8.42 -14.73 -21.70
CA LEU A 8 -9.45 -15.64 -21.21
C LEU A 8 -10.74 -14.92 -20.79
N PHE A 9 -10.62 -13.78 -20.11
CA PHE A 9 -11.77 -12.97 -19.71
C PHE A 9 -12.51 -12.36 -20.91
N LEU A 10 -11.78 -11.90 -21.94
CA LEU A 10 -12.39 -11.33 -23.15
C LEU A 10 -13.13 -12.40 -23.97
N THR A 11 -12.60 -13.64 -24.04
CA THR A 11 -13.28 -14.74 -24.75
C THR A 11 -14.53 -15.25 -24.03
N SER A 12 -14.58 -15.19 -22.69
CA SER A 12 -15.76 -15.61 -21.92
C SER A 12 -16.97 -14.68 -22.15
N LEU A 13 -16.74 -13.39 -22.40
CA LEU A 13 -17.82 -12.40 -22.58
C LEU A 13 -18.55 -12.57 -23.93
N ILE A 14 -17.85 -13.08 -24.95
CA ILE A 14 -18.40 -13.25 -26.31
C ILE A 14 -19.29 -14.49 -26.40
N ILE A 15 -19.03 -15.53 -25.59
CA ILE A 15 -19.81 -16.78 -25.62
C ILE A 15 -21.17 -16.65 -24.92
N SER A 16 -21.31 -15.72 -23.96
CA SER A 16 -22.57 -15.50 -23.22
C SER A 16 -23.64 -14.68 -23.96
N TYR A 17 -23.34 -14.09 -25.12
CA TYR A 17 -24.29 -13.28 -25.91
C TYR A 17 -24.67 -13.92 -27.26
N GLY A 18 -24.38 -15.21 -27.44
CA GLY A 18 -24.57 -15.94 -28.69
C GLY A 18 -25.91 -16.65 -28.85
N MET A 19 -27.04 -16.06 -28.41
CA MET A 19 -28.35 -16.68 -28.64
C MET A 19 -29.46 -15.65 -28.85
N SER A 20 -30.09 -15.73 -30.02
CA SER A 20 -31.30 -15.02 -30.49
C SER A 20 -31.08 -13.71 -31.26
N LEU A 21 -30.71 -13.81 -32.54
CA LEU A 21 -31.19 -12.84 -33.53
C LEU A 21 -31.48 -13.57 -34.85
N SER A 22 -32.73 -13.95 -35.05
CA SER A 22 -33.22 -14.41 -36.35
C SER A 22 -33.37 -13.20 -37.27
N ILE A 23 -32.56 -13.13 -38.33
CA ILE A 23 -32.67 -12.09 -39.35
C ILE A 23 -33.66 -12.57 -40.41
N SER A 24 -34.88 -12.01 -40.39
CA SER A 24 -35.81 -12.13 -41.52
C SER A 24 -35.35 -11.19 -42.62
N SER A 25 -34.99 -11.72 -43.79
CA SER A 25 -34.64 -10.94 -44.98
C SER A 25 -35.90 -10.45 -45.69
N SER A 26 -36.34 -9.24 -45.39
CA SER A 26 -37.31 -8.51 -46.21
C SER A 26 -36.55 -7.67 -47.23
N ALA A 27 -36.77 -7.92 -48.52
CA ALA A 27 -36.26 -7.10 -49.60
C ALA A 27 -37.06 -5.78 -49.63
N ASP A 28 -36.49 -4.74 -49.05
CA ASP A 28 -36.96 -3.35 -49.14
C ASP A 28 -36.12 -2.66 -50.22
N ASP A 29 -36.73 -2.42 -51.38
CA ASP A 29 -36.16 -1.64 -52.49
C ASP A 29 -36.36 -0.15 -52.18
N GLY A 30 -35.64 0.31 -51.16
CA GLY A 30 -35.59 1.70 -50.73
C GLY A 30 -34.30 2.34 -51.25
N ASP A 31 -34.44 3.36 -52.09
CA ASP A 31 -33.34 4.17 -52.63
C ASP A 31 -32.47 4.72 -51.49
N VAL A 32 -31.30 4.11 -51.28
CA VAL A 32 -30.36 4.50 -50.22
C VAL A 32 -29.55 5.69 -50.71
N ALA A 33 -29.87 6.87 -50.18
CA ALA A 33 -29.01 8.04 -50.30
C ALA A 33 -27.65 7.73 -49.65
N ILE A 34 -26.64 7.42 -50.48
CA ILE A 34 -25.28 7.17 -50.03
C ILE A 34 -24.69 8.50 -49.55
N ASN A 35 -24.79 8.77 -48.25
CA ASN A 35 -23.98 9.80 -47.64
C ASN A 35 -22.50 9.40 -47.78
N PRO A 36 -21.63 10.31 -48.26
CA PRO A 36 -20.23 9.99 -48.45
C PRO A 36 -19.60 9.59 -47.11
N ILE A 37 -18.89 8.47 -47.11
CA ILE A 37 -18.10 8.01 -45.96
C ILE A 37 -17.05 9.08 -45.69
N ILE A 38 -17.22 9.82 -44.60
CA ILE A 38 -16.26 10.81 -44.15
C ILE A 38 -15.12 10.02 -43.49
N VAL A 39 -14.00 9.88 -44.19
CA VAL A 39 -12.79 9.28 -43.62
C VAL A 39 -12.22 10.32 -42.66
N VAL A 40 -12.53 10.17 -41.37
CA VAL A 40 -11.92 10.98 -40.32
C VAL A 40 -10.52 10.43 -40.09
N GLU A 41 -9.51 11.13 -40.58
CA GLU A 41 -8.13 10.82 -40.30
C GLU A 41 -7.87 11.02 -38.79
N PRO A 42 -7.24 10.03 -38.11
CA PRO A 42 -6.91 10.20 -36.70
C PRO A 42 -5.93 11.36 -36.57
N ASP A 43 -6.31 12.35 -35.75
CA ASP A 43 -5.42 13.45 -35.40
C ASP A 43 -4.19 12.88 -34.67
N ASN A 44 -3.06 12.82 -35.39
CA ASN A 44 -1.81 12.21 -34.91
C ASN A 44 -0.98 13.21 -34.09
N GLN A 45 -1.64 14.08 -33.33
CA GLN A 45 -0.96 14.89 -32.33
C GLN A 45 -0.55 13.96 -31.19
N GLN A 46 0.68 13.45 -31.27
CA GLN A 46 1.32 12.79 -30.14
C GLN A 46 1.32 13.78 -28.98
N ARG A 47 0.58 13.46 -27.92
CA ARG A 47 0.66 14.24 -26.68
C ARG A 47 2.09 14.09 -26.17
N GLU A 48 2.74 15.21 -25.88
CA GLU A 48 4.00 15.18 -25.13
C GLU A 48 3.71 14.56 -23.77
N ALA A 49 4.16 13.32 -23.59
CA ALA A 49 4.13 12.65 -22.31
C ALA A 49 5.29 13.21 -21.49
N TYR A 50 4.98 14.08 -20.54
CA TYR A 50 5.93 14.48 -19.52
C TYR A 50 6.07 13.30 -18.55
N GLU A 51 7.21 12.62 -18.61
CA GLU A 51 7.56 11.63 -17.61
C GLU A 51 7.63 12.32 -16.24
N ALA A 52 6.99 11.72 -15.23
CA ALA A 52 7.07 12.24 -13.88
C ALA A 52 8.56 12.24 -13.47
N GLN A 53 9.08 13.39 -13.04
CA GLN A 53 10.41 13.49 -12.47
C GLN A 53 10.38 12.86 -11.07
N ILE A 54 10.36 11.53 -11.02
CA ILE A 54 10.52 10.78 -9.79
C ILE A 54 12.02 10.70 -9.52
N ASP A 55 12.47 11.31 -8.43
CA ASP A 55 13.85 11.21 -7.97
C ASP A 55 14.26 9.73 -7.84
N SER A 56 15.44 9.38 -8.38
CA SER A 56 15.99 8.02 -8.37
C SER A 56 16.56 7.62 -6.99
N GLU A 57 16.10 8.25 -5.91
CA GLU A 57 16.60 7.98 -4.57
C GLU A 57 16.24 6.57 -4.13
N PHE A 58 17.27 5.74 -3.95
CA PHE A 58 17.12 4.38 -3.46
C PHE A 58 16.97 4.31 -1.93
N PHE A 59 16.94 5.45 -1.22
CA PHE A 59 16.86 5.50 0.24
C PHE A 59 15.88 6.57 0.73
N GLU A 60 15.11 6.23 1.76
CA GLU A 60 14.16 7.10 2.46
C GLU A 60 14.52 7.10 3.94
N VAL A 61 14.67 8.27 4.56
CA VAL A 61 14.84 8.38 6.01
C VAL A 61 13.79 9.33 6.55
N GLY A 62 13.11 8.92 7.62
CA GLY A 62 12.06 9.72 8.22
C GLY A 62 11.83 9.37 9.68
N ALA A 63 11.04 10.19 10.35
CA ALA A 63 10.51 9.89 11.67
C ALA A 63 9.06 9.41 11.55
N TYR A 64 8.60 8.64 12.52
CA TYR A 64 7.19 8.26 12.65
C TYR A 64 6.73 8.44 14.09
N ALA A 65 5.43 8.66 14.25
CA ALA A 65 4.74 8.65 15.52
C ALA A 65 3.45 7.84 15.37
N GLY A 66 3.05 7.16 16.43
CA GLY A 66 1.88 6.29 16.40
C GLY A 66 1.44 5.89 17.80
N ILE A 67 0.57 4.87 17.84
CA ILE A 67 0.09 4.29 19.08
C ILE A 67 0.53 2.83 19.10
N LEU A 68 1.16 2.44 20.20
CA LEU A 68 1.57 1.08 20.49
C LEU A 68 0.67 0.53 21.61
N ALA A 69 0.01 -0.60 21.36
CA ALA A 69 -0.71 -1.34 22.39
C ALA A 69 0.21 -2.43 22.93
N ILE A 70 0.47 -2.40 24.22
CA ILE A 70 1.28 -3.38 24.94
C ILE A 70 0.33 -4.18 25.81
N GLU A 71 0.38 -5.51 25.70
CA GLU A 71 -0.40 -6.42 26.55
C GLU A 71 -0.13 -6.12 28.02
N ASP A 72 -1.18 -6.07 28.83
CA ASP A 72 -1.14 -5.68 30.26
C ASP A 72 -0.71 -4.26 30.61
N PHE A 73 -0.15 -3.46 29.69
CA PHE A 73 0.26 -2.06 29.93
C PHE A 73 -0.55 -1.04 29.12
N GLY A 74 -1.56 -1.48 28.36
CA GLY A 74 -2.46 -0.62 27.59
C GLY A 74 -1.80 0.07 26.39
N SER A 75 -2.41 1.16 25.93
CA SER A 75 -1.94 1.90 24.74
C SER A 75 -1.10 3.12 25.11
N SER A 76 0.08 3.21 24.51
CA SER A 76 1.04 4.30 24.66
C SER A 76 1.39 4.94 23.32
N ALA A 77 1.81 6.20 23.35
CA ALA A 77 2.38 6.83 22.17
C ALA A 77 3.77 6.24 21.88
N VAL A 78 4.04 5.95 20.62
CA VAL A 78 5.36 5.52 20.14
C VAL A 78 5.90 6.54 19.16
N THR A 79 7.19 6.81 19.26
CA THR A 79 7.91 7.66 18.31
C THR A 79 9.19 6.96 17.88
N GLY A 80 9.63 7.18 16.64
CA GLY A 80 10.79 6.48 16.14
C GLY A 80 11.33 7.04 14.84
N LEU A 81 12.40 6.41 14.39
CA LEU A 81 13.05 6.65 13.11
C LEU A 81 12.89 5.43 12.22
N LYS A 82 12.67 5.70 10.94
CA LYS A 82 12.53 4.74 9.87
C LYS A 82 13.55 5.07 8.79
N ALA A 83 14.32 4.07 8.39
CA ALA A 83 15.13 4.12 7.19
C ALA A 83 14.65 3.01 6.25
N SER A 84 14.33 3.35 5.01
CA SER A 84 13.96 2.39 3.97
C SER A 84 14.97 2.46 2.83
N PHE A 85 15.31 1.31 2.27
CA PHE A 85 16.13 1.17 1.08
C PHE A 85 15.33 0.44 0.02
N HIS A 86 15.10 1.07 -1.12
CA HIS A 86 14.34 0.50 -2.22
C HIS A 86 15.31 -0.21 -3.16
N ALA A 87 15.30 -1.55 -3.10
CA ALA A 87 16.14 -2.37 -3.96
C ALA A 87 15.55 -2.47 -5.38
N THR A 88 14.22 -2.41 -5.50
CA THR A 88 13.45 -2.46 -6.75
C THR A 88 12.14 -1.71 -6.54
N GLU A 89 11.41 -1.40 -7.62
CA GLU A 89 10.07 -0.80 -7.55
C GLU A 89 9.08 -1.62 -6.70
N ASP A 90 9.24 -2.95 -6.70
CA ASP A 90 8.37 -3.86 -5.96
C ASP A 90 8.88 -4.17 -4.54
N PHE A 91 10.19 -4.15 -4.31
CA PHE A 91 10.81 -4.62 -3.07
C PHE A 91 11.61 -3.53 -2.38
N PHE A 92 11.34 -3.35 -1.08
CA PHE A 92 12.13 -2.46 -0.23
C PHE A 92 12.51 -3.14 1.07
N LEU A 93 13.65 -2.73 1.62
CA LEU A 93 14.10 -3.08 2.96
C LEU A 93 13.81 -1.90 3.88
N GLN A 94 13.43 -2.15 5.12
CA GLN A 94 13.16 -1.11 6.09
C GLN A 94 13.74 -1.47 7.44
N ALA A 95 14.50 -0.54 8.00
CA ALA A 95 14.95 -0.57 9.37
C ALA A 95 14.15 0.45 10.18
N ASN A 96 13.58 0.01 11.31
CA ASN A 96 12.96 0.94 12.25
C ASN A 96 13.61 0.84 13.61
N MET A 97 13.71 1.97 14.27
CA MET A 97 14.05 2.09 15.69
C MET A 97 12.94 2.92 16.34
N GLY A 98 12.36 2.41 17.43
CA GLY A 98 11.25 3.05 18.11
C GLY A 98 11.43 3.05 19.61
N HIS A 99 10.90 4.09 20.24
CA HIS A 99 10.83 4.25 21.68
C HIS A 99 9.40 4.60 22.09
N ALA A 100 8.92 3.92 23.13
CA ALA A 100 7.66 4.19 23.78
C ALA A 100 7.80 3.99 25.29
N LYS A 101 6.94 4.65 26.08
CA LYS A 101 6.87 4.44 27.52
C LYS A 101 5.58 3.73 27.86
N ALA A 102 5.67 2.52 28.42
CA ALA A 102 4.50 1.75 28.84
C ALA A 102 3.81 2.43 30.04
N LYS A 103 2.48 2.26 30.16
CA LYS A 103 1.71 2.72 31.34
C LYS A 103 1.88 1.75 32.50
N GLU A 104 1.17 1.97 33.59
CA GLU A 104 1.09 1.00 34.69
C GLU A 104 0.48 -0.30 34.20
N SER A 105 1.01 -1.43 34.69
CA SER A 105 0.43 -2.72 34.35
C SER A 105 -0.90 -2.93 35.08
N THR A 106 -1.76 -3.81 34.57
CA THR A 106 -2.98 -4.23 35.27
C THR A 106 -2.67 -4.73 36.69
N ALA A 107 -1.55 -5.44 36.89
CA ALA A 107 -1.14 -5.93 38.20
C ALA A 107 -0.73 -4.79 39.16
N GLU A 108 0.01 -3.79 38.67
CA GLU A 108 0.35 -2.58 39.45
C GLU A 108 -0.91 -1.76 39.77
N TYR A 109 -1.88 -1.69 38.86
CA TYR A 109 -3.12 -0.96 39.10
C TYR A 109 -3.99 -1.58 40.22
N TYR A 110 -4.05 -2.91 40.32
CA TYR A 110 -4.89 -3.61 41.32
C TYR A 110 -4.17 -3.98 42.62
N PHE A 111 -2.86 -4.24 42.56
CA PHE A 111 -2.07 -4.74 43.70
C PHE A 111 -0.87 -3.85 44.06
N GLY A 112 -0.58 -2.82 43.25
CA GLY A 112 0.52 -1.91 43.51
C GLY A 112 0.22 -1.01 44.71
N ASP A 113 1.24 -0.80 45.53
CA ASP A 113 1.26 0.27 46.51
C ASP A 113 1.93 1.49 45.87
N ASN A 114 1.43 2.70 46.13
CA ASN A 114 1.86 3.94 45.45
C ASN A 114 3.37 4.27 45.63
N GLU A 115 4.06 3.55 46.52
CA GLU A 115 5.46 3.76 46.90
C GLU A 115 6.43 2.70 46.34
N ILE A 116 5.95 1.55 45.85
CA ILE A 116 6.78 0.45 45.33
C ILE A 116 6.19 -0.05 44.00
N SER A 117 6.66 0.52 42.88
CA SER A 117 6.40 -0.05 41.55
C SER A 117 7.04 -1.43 41.48
N ILE A 118 6.26 -2.44 41.10
CA ILE A 118 6.72 -3.83 40.93
C ILE A 118 7.68 -3.89 39.73
N ILE A 119 7.45 -3.02 38.73
CA ILE A 119 8.27 -2.87 37.54
C ILE A 119 9.01 -1.54 37.60
N LYS A 120 10.34 -1.60 37.74
CA LYS A 120 11.20 -0.43 37.90
C LYS A 120 11.47 0.32 36.60
N ASP A 121 11.40 -0.38 35.46
CA ASP A 121 11.64 0.18 34.13
C ASP A 121 10.49 -0.17 33.18
N ARG A 122 9.90 0.86 32.57
CA ARG A 122 8.75 0.78 31.65
C ARG A 122 9.11 1.29 30.25
N ASP A 123 10.39 1.46 29.97
CA ASP A 123 10.85 1.90 28.67
C ASP A 123 10.77 0.73 27.68
N TYR A 124 10.04 0.95 26.60
CA TYR A 124 9.86 0.02 25.50
C TYR A 124 10.69 0.52 24.32
N ASN A 125 11.77 -0.19 24.04
CA ASN A 125 12.68 0.12 22.95
C ASN A 125 12.68 -1.04 21.96
N TYR A 126 12.62 -0.77 20.68
CA TYR A 126 12.74 -1.83 19.68
C TYR A 126 13.54 -1.39 18.48
N TYR A 127 14.17 -2.38 17.86
CA TYR A 127 14.77 -2.26 16.55
C TYR A 127 14.30 -3.44 15.69
N ASN A 128 13.90 -3.18 14.46
CA ASN A 128 13.48 -4.23 13.55
C ASN A 128 14.00 -4.00 12.13
N LEU A 129 14.17 -5.12 11.43
CA LEU A 129 14.50 -5.18 10.01
C LEU A 129 13.35 -5.87 9.30
N LEU A 130 12.81 -5.20 8.29
CA LEU A 130 11.61 -5.59 7.57
C LEU A 130 11.91 -5.66 6.09
N VAL A 131 11.32 -6.64 5.43
CA VAL A 131 11.22 -6.73 3.97
C VAL A 131 9.81 -6.31 3.60
N GLY A 132 9.71 -5.38 2.66
CA GLY A 132 8.47 -4.86 2.14
C GLY A 132 8.25 -5.23 0.68
N TYR A 133 7.00 -5.48 0.32
CA TYR A 133 6.55 -5.77 -1.05
C TYR A 133 5.39 -4.86 -1.44
N ASN A 134 5.56 -4.10 -2.52
CA ASN A 134 4.55 -3.23 -3.10
C ASN A 134 3.62 -4.08 -3.99
N LEU A 135 2.35 -4.20 -3.61
CA LEU A 135 1.37 -5.05 -4.30
C LEU A 135 0.71 -4.35 -5.48
N PHE A 136 0.32 -3.10 -5.27
CA PHE A 136 -0.47 -2.32 -6.21
C PHE A 136 0.14 -0.92 -6.34
N PRO A 137 1.00 -0.69 -7.34
CA PRO A 137 1.35 0.66 -7.75
C PRO A 137 0.09 1.30 -8.35
N GLY A 138 -0.27 2.49 -7.86
CA GLY A 138 -1.49 3.16 -8.28
C GLY A 138 -1.40 4.67 -8.13
N GLU A 139 -2.39 5.36 -8.66
CA GLU A 139 -2.49 6.82 -8.59
C GLU A 139 -3.74 7.21 -7.82
N THR A 140 -3.57 8.11 -6.84
CA THR A 140 -4.68 8.67 -6.08
C THR A 140 -5.01 10.05 -6.62
N PHE A 141 -6.21 10.18 -7.17
CA PHE A 141 -6.75 11.44 -7.68
C PHE A 141 -7.51 12.16 -6.57
N VAL A 142 -6.88 13.15 -5.94
CA VAL A 142 -7.55 13.99 -4.92
C VAL A 142 -8.42 15.05 -5.61
N THR A 143 -8.02 15.53 -6.79
CA THR A 143 -8.76 16.50 -7.59
C THR A 143 -8.48 16.25 -9.08
N GLN A 144 -9.28 16.80 -9.98
CA GLN A 144 -9.07 16.74 -11.44
C GLN A 144 -7.69 17.24 -11.92
N LYS A 145 -6.94 17.93 -11.06
CA LYS A 145 -5.61 18.51 -11.33
C LYS A 145 -4.52 18.02 -10.38
N LEU A 146 -4.83 17.14 -9.42
CA LEU A 146 -3.90 16.72 -8.38
C LEU A 146 -3.92 15.19 -8.27
N THR A 147 -2.85 14.58 -8.78
CA THR A 147 -2.62 13.14 -8.80
C THR A 147 -1.38 12.85 -7.98
N PHE A 148 -1.51 11.98 -6.98
CA PHE A 148 -0.38 11.52 -6.18
C PHE A 148 -0.08 10.07 -6.50
N ASN A 149 1.21 9.72 -6.56
CA ASN A 149 1.62 8.33 -6.67
C ASN A 149 1.36 7.65 -5.31
N SER A 150 0.71 6.50 -5.34
CA SER A 150 0.33 5.76 -4.15
C SER A 150 0.66 4.29 -4.29
N ALA A 151 1.07 3.66 -3.19
CA ALA A 151 1.41 2.25 -3.18
C ALA A 151 0.85 1.57 -1.95
N PHE A 152 0.08 0.50 -2.16
CA PHE A 152 -0.25 -0.43 -1.09
C PHE A 152 0.86 -1.47 -0.95
N TYR A 153 1.36 -1.62 0.27
CA TYR A 153 2.50 -2.48 0.54
C TYR A 153 2.26 -3.39 1.75
N LEU A 154 2.90 -4.55 1.72
CA LEU A 154 3.04 -5.45 2.86
C LEU A 154 4.45 -5.37 3.40
N ILE A 155 4.60 -5.58 4.70
CA ILE A 155 5.89 -5.68 5.37
C ILE A 155 5.90 -6.92 6.26
N ALA A 156 7.04 -7.61 6.31
CA ALA A 156 7.28 -8.69 7.24
C ALA A 156 8.76 -8.74 7.60
N GLY A 157 9.08 -9.12 8.82
CA GLY A 157 10.45 -9.24 9.27
C GLY A 157 10.56 -9.54 10.75
N ALA A 158 11.73 -9.26 11.28
CA ALA A 158 12.09 -9.60 12.65
C ALA A 158 12.98 -8.54 13.27
N GLY A 159 13.01 -8.53 14.59
CA GLY A 159 13.75 -7.58 15.37
C GLY A 159 13.90 -8.02 16.81
N ASN A 160 14.31 -7.08 17.63
CA ASN A 160 14.40 -7.26 19.07
C ASN A 160 13.69 -6.10 19.75
N THR A 161 13.01 -6.42 20.83
CA THR A 161 12.32 -5.48 21.68
C THR A 161 12.87 -5.63 23.09
N GLY A 162 13.44 -4.54 23.61
CA GLY A 162 13.80 -4.39 25.01
C GLY A 162 12.61 -3.84 25.79
N PHE A 163 12.19 -4.56 26.83
CA PHE A 163 11.15 -4.15 27.75
C PHE A 163 11.43 -4.68 29.16
N ALA A 164 11.29 -3.82 30.18
CA ALA A 164 11.52 -4.17 31.58
C ALA A 164 12.90 -4.82 31.86
N ASP A 165 13.96 -4.28 31.25
CA ASP A 165 15.35 -4.77 31.32
C ASP A 165 15.61 -6.14 30.63
N ASP A 166 14.60 -6.68 29.93
CA ASP A 166 14.70 -7.93 29.19
C ASP A 166 14.56 -7.74 27.67
N ASN A 167 15.32 -8.52 26.90
CA ASN A 167 15.31 -8.49 25.44
C ASN A 167 14.54 -9.67 24.85
N HIS A 168 13.62 -9.37 23.94
CA HIS A 168 12.71 -10.33 23.34
C HIS A 168 12.80 -10.30 21.81
N PHE A 169 13.04 -11.47 21.21
CA PHE A 169 12.93 -11.63 19.76
C PHE A 169 11.49 -11.36 19.31
N THR A 170 11.34 -10.44 18.36
CA THR A 170 10.04 -9.95 17.91
C THR A 170 9.88 -10.21 16.41
N LEU A 171 8.75 -10.81 16.04
CA LEU A 171 8.32 -10.91 14.65
C LEU A 171 7.35 -9.77 14.35
N THR A 172 7.50 -9.14 13.20
CA THR A 172 6.66 -8.02 12.77
C THR A 172 6.12 -8.31 11.39
N PHE A 173 4.82 -8.14 11.21
CA PHE A 173 4.16 -8.20 9.92
C PHE A 173 3.05 -7.15 9.89
N GLY A 174 2.76 -6.62 8.71
CA GLY A 174 1.76 -5.58 8.56
C GLY A 174 1.55 -5.18 7.13
N SER A 175 0.62 -4.26 6.94
CA SER A 175 0.36 -3.60 5.67
C SER A 175 0.35 -2.10 5.87
N GLY A 176 0.60 -1.37 4.79
CA GLY A 176 0.59 0.07 4.81
C GLY A 176 0.19 0.64 3.47
N TYR A 177 -0.17 1.92 3.50
CA TYR A 177 -0.51 2.69 2.32
C TYR A 177 0.41 3.90 2.26
N ARG A 178 1.18 4.00 1.19
CA ARG A 178 2.12 5.10 0.94
C ARG A 178 1.49 6.07 -0.04
N ILE A 179 1.63 7.35 0.24
CA ILE A 179 1.35 8.44 -0.70
C ILE A 179 2.64 9.21 -0.87
N ILE A 180 3.06 9.39 -2.11
CA ILE A 180 4.22 10.18 -2.51
C ILE A 180 3.68 11.50 -3.06
N LEU A 181 4.15 12.59 -2.46
CA LEU A 181 3.75 13.97 -2.77
C LEU A 181 4.65 14.59 -3.84
#